data_AF-A0A4P6LVZ3-F1
#
_entry.id   AF-A0A4P6LVZ3-F1
#
_cell.length_a   1.000
_cell.length_b   1.000
_cell.length_c   1.000
_cell.angle_alpha   90.00
_cell.angle_beta   90.00
_cell.angle_gamma   90.00
#
_symmetry.space_group_name_H-M   'P 1'
#
loop_
_entity.id
_entity.type
_entity.pdbx_description
1 polymer ?
#
loop_
_entity_poly.entity_id
_entity_poly.type
_entity_poly.pdbx_seq_one_letter_code
_entity_poly.pdbx_strand_id
1 'polypeptide(L)'
;MNNEGECLLLEKASPIFVTRIILNYLKYPIGFTIVLSIVILLFTTFKAIVLVIQLNAILFLGIVLSSVFHEYMHMFYMKKFGVKNVIIKTTMYKFAIIPKEDILQSSRLIITAASGGTICIIVAFILKIIEIVWLGSLAFIDMICLIYILHIINLIPIFGDGQMILKGIKELKRGSSS
;
A
#
# COMPACT_ATOMS: atom_id res chain seq x y z
N MET A 1 5.18 11.53 17.93
CA MET A 1 5.68 12.55 17.01
C MET A 1 4.71 12.67 15.84
N ASN A 2 3.92 13.74 15.80
CA ASN A 2 3.21 14.12 14.58
C ASN A 2 4.20 14.95 13.76
N ASN A 3 4.78 14.36 12.71
CA ASN A 3 5.48 15.18 11.72
C ASN A 3 4.42 15.85 10.85
N GLU A 4 4.38 17.18 10.90
CA GLU A 4 3.65 17.97 9.91
C GLU A 4 4.15 17.56 8.53
N GLY A 5 3.24 17.05 7.69
CA GLY A 5 3.60 16.36 6.47
C GLY A 5 4.37 17.27 5.51
N GLU A 6 5.52 16.80 5.02
CA GLU A 6 6.28 17.51 4.00
C GLU A 6 5.44 17.68 2.74
N CYS A 7 5.33 18.92 2.27
CA CYS A 7 4.67 19.26 1.01
C CYS A 7 5.64 18.96 -0.13
N LEU A 8 5.25 18.06 -1.04
CA LEU A 8 6.10 17.59 -2.12
C LEU A 8 5.43 17.80 -3.47
N LEU A 9 6.25 18.17 -4.46
CA LEU A 9 5.84 18.23 -5.86
C LEU A 9 5.64 16.80 -6.38
N LEU A 10 4.42 16.49 -6.83
CA LEU A 10 4.05 15.18 -7.36
C LEU A 10 4.86 14.80 -8.61
N GLU A 11 5.39 15.78 -9.36
CA GLU A 11 6.29 15.52 -10.47
C GLU A 11 7.56 14.76 -10.07
N LYS A 12 8.03 14.94 -8.83
CA LYS A 12 9.18 14.21 -8.28
C LYS A 12 8.80 12.83 -7.74
N ALA A 13 7.51 12.52 -7.68
CA ALA A 13 7.02 11.27 -7.11
C ALA A 13 7.17 10.13 -8.12
N SER A 14 8.19 9.30 -7.92
CA SER A 14 8.49 8.09 -8.69
C SER A 14 8.21 6.82 -7.87
N PRO A 15 8.12 5.63 -8.49
CA PRO A 15 8.04 4.37 -7.75
C PRO A 15 9.19 4.22 -6.73
N ILE A 16 10.40 4.68 -7.10
CA ILE A 16 11.60 4.66 -6.25
C ILE A 16 11.39 5.55 -5.02
N PHE A 17 10.79 6.73 -5.21
CA PHE A 17 10.49 7.65 -4.12
C PHE A 17 9.52 7.03 -3.11
N VAL A 18 8.41 6.46 -3.57
CA VAL A 18 7.42 5.77 -2.70
C VAL A 18 8.08 4.62 -1.95
N THR A 19 8.86 3.80 -2.67
CA THR A 19 9.60 2.68 -2.09
C THR A 19 10.52 3.14 -0.97
N ARG A 20 11.30 4.21 -1.19
CA ARG A 20 12.21 4.76 -0.17
C ARG A 20 11.48 5.20 1.09
N ILE A 21 10.32 5.85 0.93
CA ILE A 21 9.54 6.32 2.08
C ILE A 21 8.95 5.14 2.85
N ILE A 22 8.39 4.15 2.16
CA ILE A 22 7.81 2.96 2.78
C ILE A 22 8.89 2.17 3.52
N LEU A 23 10.08 2.00 2.94
CA LEU A 23 11.22 1.36 3.61
C LEU A 23 11.65 2.13 4.87
N ASN A 24 11.67 3.47 4.83
CA ASN A 24 11.99 4.27 6.02
C ASN A 24 10.89 4.17 7.09
N TYR A 25 9.62 4.09 6.68
CA TYR A 25 8.48 3.88 7.59
C TYR A 25 8.55 2.50 8.26
N LEU A 26 8.90 1.46 7.50
CA LEU A 26 8.99 0.08 7.96
C LEU A 26 10.37 -0.33 8.47
N LYS A 27 11.31 0.61 8.67
CA LYS A 27 12.71 0.28 9.02
C LYS A 27 12.86 -0.55 10.29
N TYR A 28 12.03 -0.28 11.30
CA TYR A 28 12.07 -1.02 12.57
C TYR A 28 11.52 -2.44 12.44
N PRO A 29 10.32 -2.70 11.88
CA PRO A 29 9.87 -4.07 11.66
C PRO A 29 10.79 -4.85 10.69
N ILE A 30 11.35 -4.19 9.68
CA ILE A 30 12.37 -4.79 8.79
C ILE A 30 13.62 -5.19 9.58
N GLY A 31 14.18 -4.27 10.37
CA GLY A 31 15.36 -4.54 11.20
C GLY A 31 15.12 -5.68 12.20
N PHE A 32 13.96 -5.70 12.85
CA PHE A 32 13.55 -6.78 13.74
C PHE A 32 13.51 -8.13 13.00
N THR A 33 12.93 -8.16 11.79
CA THR A 33 12.83 -9.38 10.99
C THR A 33 14.19 -9.90 10.54
N ILE A 34 15.13 -9.01 10.22
CA ILE A 34 16.51 -9.37 9.88
C ILE A 34 17.21 -9.99 11.09
N VAL A 35 17.12 -9.38 12.26
CA VAL A 35 17.73 -9.93 13.49
C VAL A 35 17.12 -11.29 13.83
N LEU A 36 15.79 -11.41 13.75
CA LEU A 36 15.10 -12.68 13.98
C LEU A 36 15.54 -13.76 12.97
N SER A 37 15.72 -13.39 11.71
CA SER A 37 16.21 -14.29 10.67
C SER A 37 17.61 -14.82 11.01
N ILE A 38 18.51 -13.96 11.47
CA ILE A 38 19.87 -14.35 11.90
C ILE A 38 19.80 -15.34 13.06
N VAL A 39 18.97 -15.06 14.07
CA VAL A 39 18.78 -15.95 15.24
C VAL A 39 18.26 -17.33 14.81
N ILE A 40 17.28 -17.38 13.91
CA ILE A 40 16.73 -18.64 13.39
C ILE A 40 17.80 -19.44 12.61
N LEU A 41 18.66 -18.76 11.85
CA LEU A 41 19.73 -19.42 11.09
C LEU A 41 20.81 -20.04 11.97
N LEU A 42 20.96 -19.64 13.25
CA LEU A 42 21.90 -20.26 14.19
C LEU A 42 21.58 -21.74 14.45
N PHE A 43 20.35 -22.17 14.24
CA PHE A 43 19.95 -23.57 14.42
C PHE A 43 20.34 -24.46 13.21
N THR A 44 20.78 -23.87 12.09
CA THR A 44 21.36 -24.55 10.89
C THR A 44 20.58 -25.74 10.31
N THR A 45 19.27 -25.83 10.56
CA THR A 45 18.42 -26.87 9.94
C THR A 45 17.87 -26.41 8.59
N PHE A 46 17.60 -27.34 7.68
CA PHE A 46 16.92 -27.03 6.41
C PHE A 46 15.57 -26.33 6.64
N LYS A 47 14.82 -26.77 7.66
CA LYS A 47 13.55 -26.14 8.06
C LYS A 47 13.73 -24.68 8.48
N ALA A 48 14.80 -24.36 9.19
CA ALA A 48 15.12 -22.99 9.59
C ALA A 48 15.39 -22.09 8.37
N ILE A 49 16.12 -22.60 7.37
CA ILE A 49 16.38 -21.86 6.12
C ILE A 49 15.06 -21.58 5.38
N VAL A 50 14.22 -22.61 5.20
CA VAL A 50 12.91 -22.45 4.54
C VAL A 50 12.03 -21.43 5.28
N LEU A 51 11.98 -21.49 6.61
CA LEU A 51 11.22 -20.55 7.43
C LEU A 51 11.70 -19.11 7.25
N VAL A 52 13.02 -18.89 7.20
CA VAL A 52 13.61 -17.56 6.99
C VAL A 52 13.27 -17.02 5.61
N ILE A 53 13.31 -17.85 4.57
CA ILE A 53 12.91 -17.46 3.22
C ILE A 53 11.43 -17.06 3.20
N GLN A 54 10.55 -17.88 3.81
CA GLN A 54 9.11 -17.60 3.87
C GLN A 54 8.82 -16.29 4.63
N LEU A 55 9.47 -16.09 5.79
CA LEU A 55 9.31 -14.88 6.60
C LEU A 55 9.72 -13.63 5.82
N ASN A 56 10.87 -13.66 5.15
CA ASN A 56 11.35 -12.54 4.35
C ASN A 56 10.49 -12.33 3.10
N ALA A 57 10.00 -13.39 2.46
CA ALA A 57 9.07 -13.28 1.34
C ALA A 57 7.76 -12.60 1.78
N ILE A 58 7.18 -12.99 2.91
CA ILE A 58 5.98 -12.36 3.47
C ILE A 58 6.22 -10.88 3.78
N LEU A 59 7.37 -10.55 4.38
CA LEU A 59 7.71 -9.16 4.69
C LEU A 59 7.88 -8.31 3.41
N PHE A 60 8.74 -8.74 2.49
CA PHE A 60 9.10 -7.92 1.34
C PHE A 60 8.06 -7.99 0.21
N LEU A 61 7.59 -9.17 -0.16
CA LEU A 61 6.62 -9.34 -1.25
C LEU A 61 5.19 -9.08 -0.77
N GLY A 62 4.88 -9.45 0.47
CA GLY A 62 3.60 -9.14 1.11
C GLY A 62 3.58 -7.68 1.53
N ILE A 63 4.14 -7.35 2.69
CA ILE A 63 3.93 -6.05 3.36
C ILE A 63 4.52 -4.88 2.56
N VAL A 64 5.82 -4.91 2.25
CA VAL A 64 6.50 -3.77 1.62
C VAL A 64 5.95 -3.53 0.22
N LEU A 65 5.93 -4.57 -0.62
CA LEU A 65 5.54 -4.43 -2.02
C LEU A 65 4.04 -4.13 -2.19
N SER A 66 3.15 -4.70 -1.34
CA SER A 66 1.73 -4.35 -1.41
C SER A 66 1.49 -2.88 -1.10
N SER A 67 2.16 -2.34 -0.08
CA SER A 67 2.05 -0.92 0.27
C SER A 67 2.63 -0.02 -0.82
N VAL A 68 3.73 -0.43 -1.47
CA VAL A 68 4.29 0.30 -2.62
C VAL A 68 3.28 0.36 -3.75
N PHE A 69 2.67 -0.77 -4.14
CA PHE A 69 1.66 -0.78 -5.19
C PHE A 69 0.44 0.08 -4.84
N HIS A 70 -0.04 -0.04 -3.61
CA HIS A 70 -1.19 0.71 -3.12
C HIS A 70 -0.99 2.23 -3.25
N GLU A 71 0.07 2.76 -2.66
CA GLU A 71 0.36 4.19 -2.63
C GLU A 71 0.80 4.72 -3.99
N TYR A 72 1.54 3.90 -4.76
CA TYR A 72 1.92 4.28 -6.12
C TYR A 72 0.70 4.48 -7.02
N MET A 73 -0.32 3.64 -6.90
CA MET A 73 -1.54 3.78 -7.70
C MET A 73 -2.34 5.02 -7.34
N HIS A 74 -2.43 5.36 -6.05
CA HIS A 74 -2.98 6.64 -5.62
C HIS A 74 -2.27 7.81 -6.31
N MET A 75 -0.94 7.84 -6.26
CA MET A 75 -0.15 8.89 -6.91
C MET A 75 -0.31 8.91 -8.43
N PHE A 76 -0.36 7.74 -9.07
CA PHE A 76 -0.54 7.62 -10.51
C PHE A 76 -1.84 8.30 -10.96
N TYR A 77 -2.96 8.02 -10.26
CA TYR A 77 -4.24 8.65 -10.55
C TYR A 77 -4.26 10.14 -10.18
N MET A 78 -3.66 10.55 -9.06
CA MET A 78 -3.51 11.97 -8.72
C MET A 78 -2.78 12.74 -9.83
N LYS A 79 -1.69 12.18 -10.36
CA LYS A 79 -0.92 12.77 -11.46
C LYS A 79 -1.74 12.84 -12.74
N LYS A 80 -2.44 11.75 -13.07
CA LYS A 80 -3.34 11.68 -14.22
C LYS A 80 -4.46 12.74 -14.14
N PHE A 81 -4.91 13.08 -12.95
CA PHE A 81 -5.96 14.08 -12.73
C PHE A 81 -5.44 15.50 -12.49
N GLY A 82 -4.14 15.73 -12.61
CA GLY A 82 -3.53 17.06 -12.59
C GLY A 82 -3.22 17.61 -11.19
N VAL A 83 -3.22 16.77 -10.15
CA VAL A 83 -2.75 17.16 -8.81
C VAL A 83 -1.25 17.48 -8.89
N LYS A 84 -0.83 18.63 -8.34
CA LYS A 84 0.58 19.05 -8.37
C LYS A 84 1.28 18.84 -7.04
N ASN A 85 0.56 19.04 -5.94
CA ASN A 85 1.11 18.98 -4.60
C ASN A 85 0.47 17.87 -3.78
N VAL A 86 1.32 17.07 -3.13
CA VAL A 86 0.89 16.05 -2.17
C VAL A 86 1.51 16.29 -0.81
N ILE A 87 0.79 15.86 0.22
CA ILE A 87 1.23 15.83 1.61
C ILE A 87 1.39 14.37 1.99
N ILE A 88 2.57 14.04 2.50
CA ILE A 88 2.82 12.72 3.08
C ILE A 88 2.46 12.79 4.55
N LYS A 89 1.48 12.00 4.98
CA LYS A 89 1.15 11.85 6.40
C LYS A 89 1.65 10.51 6.90
N THR A 90 2.50 10.55 7.91
CA THR A 90 3.02 9.37 8.60
C THR A 90 2.68 9.44 10.09
N THR A 91 1.99 8.41 10.59
CA THR A 91 1.78 8.15 12.02
C THR A 91 2.16 6.70 12.30
N MET A 92 2.26 6.30 13.57
CA MET A 92 2.64 4.91 13.93
C MET A 92 1.77 3.82 13.28
N TYR A 93 0.55 4.16 12.87
CA TYR A 93 -0.43 3.21 12.33
C TYR A 93 -0.92 3.57 10.94
N LYS A 94 -0.45 4.69 10.36
CA LYS A 94 -0.96 5.19 9.09
C LYS A 94 0.16 5.80 8.27
N PHE A 95 0.34 5.27 7.08
CA PHE A 95 1.05 5.91 5.99
C PHE A 95 -0.01 6.31 4.95
N ALA A 96 0.03 7.55 4.46
CA ALA A 96 -0.86 7.99 3.40
C ALA A 96 -0.28 9.17 2.61
N ILE A 97 -0.42 9.11 1.29
CA ILE A 97 -0.15 10.24 0.39
C ILE A 97 -1.48 10.91 0.02
N ILE A 98 -1.64 12.19 0.37
CA ILE A 98 -2.91 12.90 0.23
C ILE A 98 -2.72 14.12 -0.67
N PRO A 99 -3.65 14.45 -1.58
CA PRO A 99 -3.58 15.69 -2.35
C PRO A 99 -3.69 16.89 -1.41
N LYS A 100 -2.83 17.90 -1.60
CA LYS A 100 -2.94 19.19 -0.90
C LYS A 100 -4.11 20.04 -1.42
N GLU A 101 -4.46 19.79 -2.67
CA GLU A 101 -5.39 20.58 -3.45
C GLU A 101 -6.80 19.97 -3.39
N ASP A 102 -7.82 20.80 -3.19
CA ASP A 102 -9.24 20.41 -3.35
C ASP A 102 -9.67 20.37 -4.84
N ILE A 103 -8.72 20.20 -5.77
CA ILE A 103 -8.95 20.30 -7.23
C ILE A 103 -9.64 19.07 -7.80
N LEU A 104 -9.66 17.94 -7.08
CA LEU A 104 -10.26 16.72 -7.59
C LEU A 104 -11.79 16.82 -7.61
N GLN A 105 -12.35 16.86 -8.83
CA GLN A 105 -13.76 16.56 -9.06
C GLN A 105 -14.16 15.28 -8.34
N SER A 106 -15.37 15.24 -7.81
CA SER A 106 -15.85 14.20 -6.91
C SER A 106 -15.70 12.77 -7.45
N SER A 107 -15.90 12.56 -8.76
CA SER A 107 -15.70 11.26 -9.42
C SER A 107 -14.22 10.85 -9.48
N ARG A 108 -13.32 11.80 -9.73
CA ARG A 108 -11.87 11.58 -9.76
C ARG A 108 -11.32 11.26 -8.37
N LEU A 109 -11.89 11.87 -7.34
CA LEU A 109 -11.54 11.58 -5.95
C LEU A 109 -11.89 10.13 -5.58
N ILE A 110 -13.08 9.66 -5.97
CA ILE A 110 -13.52 8.28 -5.76
C ILE A 110 -12.62 7.29 -6.51
N ILE A 111 -12.32 7.55 -7.79
CA ILE A 111 -11.44 6.69 -8.59
C ILE A 111 -10.04 6.60 -7.97
N THR A 112 -9.49 7.75 -7.54
CA THR A 112 -8.18 7.79 -6.89
C THR A 112 -8.20 6.93 -5.64
N ALA A 113 -9.14 7.17 -4.73
CA ALA A 113 -9.27 6.41 -3.48
C ALA A 113 -9.50 4.90 -3.70
N ALA A 114 -10.24 4.50 -4.73
CA ALA A 114 -10.43 3.08 -5.05
C ALA A 114 -9.19 2.41 -5.67
N SER A 115 -8.30 3.19 -6.29
CA SER A 115 -7.20 2.67 -7.11
C SER A 115 -6.19 1.84 -6.33
N GLY A 116 -5.81 2.29 -5.12
CA GLY A 116 -4.85 1.59 -4.27
C GLY A 116 -5.34 0.20 -3.84
N GLY A 117 -6.59 0.07 -3.36
CA GLY A 117 -7.15 -1.24 -3.02
C GLY A 117 -7.36 -2.14 -4.25
N THR A 118 -7.81 -1.55 -5.36
CA THR A 118 -8.10 -2.31 -6.59
C THR A 118 -6.84 -2.96 -7.17
N ILE A 119 -5.71 -2.23 -7.23
CA ILE A 119 -4.46 -2.82 -7.75
C ILE A 119 -3.99 -3.98 -6.87
N CYS A 120 -4.18 -3.89 -5.55
CA CYS A 120 -3.76 -4.94 -4.65
C CYS A 120 -4.56 -6.23 -4.91
N ILE A 121 -5.87 -6.11 -5.15
CA ILE A 121 -6.72 -7.26 -5.52
C ILE A 121 -6.26 -7.89 -6.84
N ILE A 122 -5.97 -7.06 -7.86
CA ILE A 122 -5.49 -7.54 -9.15
C ILE A 122 -4.17 -8.31 -8.98
N VAL A 123 -3.22 -7.77 -8.22
CA VAL A 123 -1.94 -8.44 -7.96
C VAL A 123 -2.13 -9.74 -7.18
N ALA A 124 -3.01 -9.77 -6.17
CA ALA A 124 -3.33 -10.99 -5.43
C ALA A 124 -3.90 -12.08 -6.36
N PHE A 125 -4.77 -11.70 -7.30
CA PHE A 125 -5.37 -12.62 -8.26
C PHE A 125 -4.32 -13.17 -9.24
N ILE A 126 -3.44 -12.31 -9.76
CA ILE A 126 -2.32 -12.74 -10.62
C ILE A 126 -1.40 -13.71 -9.86
N LEU A 127 -1.03 -13.39 -8.62
CA LEU A 127 -0.21 -14.26 -7.78
C LEU A 127 -0.88 -15.62 -7.54
N LYS A 128 -2.20 -15.65 -7.31
CA LYS A 128 -2.96 -16.90 -7.18
C LYS A 128 -2.99 -17.74 -8.44
N ILE A 129 -3.13 -17.11 -9.60
CA ILE A 129 -3.04 -17.84 -10.87
C ILE A 129 -1.64 -18.44 -11.04
N ILE A 130 -0.58 -17.67 -10.74
CA ILE A 130 0.79 -18.15 -10.84
C ILE A 130 1.02 -19.36 -9.92
N GLU A 131 0.54 -19.27 -8.68
CA GLU A 131 0.62 -20.37 -7.71
C GLU A 131 -0.06 -21.65 -8.23
N ILE A 132 -1.32 -21.54 -8.65
CA ILE A 132 -2.13 -22.68 -9.10
C ILE A 132 -1.53 -23.34 -10.34
N VAL A 133 -1.03 -22.54 -11.30
CA VAL A 133 -0.56 -23.05 -12.59
C VAL A 133 0.88 -23.57 -12.53
N TRP A 134 1.76 -22.93 -11.75
CA TRP A 134 3.21 -23.16 -11.87
C TRP A 134 3.90 -23.67 -10.60
N LEU A 135 3.40 -23.34 -9.42
CA LEU A 135 4.15 -23.56 -8.17
C LEU A 135 3.55 -24.64 -7.27
N GLY A 136 2.27 -24.98 -7.50
CA GLY A 136 1.49 -25.75 -6.54
C GLY A 136 1.10 -24.90 -5.32
N SER A 137 0.30 -25.47 -4.42
CA SER A 137 -0.18 -24.76 -3.24
C SER A 137 0.96 -24.50 -2.25
N LEU A 138 1.22 -23.23 -1.98
CA LEU A 138 2.27 -22.74 -1.08
C LEU A 138 1.66 -21.79 -0.06
N ALA A 139 1.55 -22.24 1.19
CA ALA A 139 0.90 -21.50 2.27
C ALA A 139 1.44 -20.07 2.50
N PHE A 140 2.71 -19.79 2.20
CA PHE A 140 3.25 -18.43 2.31
C PHE A 140 2.72 -17.50 1.21
N ILE A 141 2.39 -18.03 0.02
CA ILE A 141 1.75 -17.26 -1.06
C ILE A 141 0.30 -16.93 -0.68
N ASP A 142 -0.43 -17.87 -0.07
CA ASP A 142 -1.75 -17.57 0.53
C ASP A 142 -1.68 -16.35 1.46
N MET A 143 -0.68 -16.32 2.34
CA MET A 143 -0.50 -15.22 3.28
C MET A 143 -0.14 -13.90 2.58
N ILE A 144 0.70 -13.93 1.55
CA ILE A 144 0.99 -12.75 0.72
C ILE A 144 -0.30 -12.26 0.05
N CYS A 145 -1.07 -13.12 -0.62
CA CYS A 145 -2.34 -12.76 -1.25
C CYS A 145 -3.33 -12.16 -0.23
N LEU A 146 -3.40 -12.71 0.98
CA LEU A 146 -4.22 -12.15 2.06
C LEU A 146 -3.80 -10.73 2.42
N ILE A 147 -2.49 -10.46 2.57
CA ILE A 147 -1.96 -9.11 2.85
C ILE A 147 -2.41 -8.11 1.77
N TYR A 148 -2.34 -8.50 0.49
CA TYR A 148 -2.83 -7.67 -0.60
C TYR A 148 -4.34 -7.41 -0.49
N ILE A 149 -5.14 -8.45 -0.26
CA ILE A 149 -6.61 -8.33 -0.14
C ILE A 149 -7.00 -7.44 1.05
N LEU A 150 -6.28 -7.48 2.17
CA LEU A 150 -6.56 -6.65 3.35
C LEU A 150 -6.54 -5.14 3.05
N HIS A 151 -5.90 -4.69 1.97
CA HIS A 151 -5.95 -3.28 1.57
C HIS A 151 -7.36 -2.83 1.17
N ILE A 152 -8.29 -3.75 0.86
CA ILE A 152 -9.70 -3.41 0.60
C ILE A 152 -10.40 -2.83 1.84
N ILE A 153 -9.90 -3.14 3.04
CA ILE A 153 -10.42 -2.57 4.29
C ILE A 153 -10.29 -1.05 4.28
N ASN A 154 -9.27 -0.50 3.61
CA ASN A 154 -9.10 0.94 3.49
C ASN A 154 -10.26 1.63 2.76
N LEU A 155 -11.01 0.91 1.93
CA LEU A 155 -12.21 1.43 1.23
C LEU A 155 -13.42 1.56 2.15
N ILE A 156 -13.41 0.91 3.32
CA ILE A 156 -14.51 1.02 4.28
C ILE A 156 -14.57 2.48 4.78
N PRO A 157 -15.75 3.11 4.83
CA PRO A 157 -15.92 4.56 5.06
C PRO A 157 -15.21 5.17 6.30
N ILE A 158 -14.91 4.36 7.31
CA ILE A 158 -14.23 4.81 8.53
C ILE A 158 -12.70 4.92 8.36
N PHE A 159 -12.12 4.26 7.36
CA PHE A 159 -10.67 4.22 7.10
C PHE A 159 -10.24 5.22 6.02
N GLY A 160 -8.93 5.30 5.78
CA GLY A 160 -8.28 6.34 4.97
C GLY A 160 -8.94 6.61 3.61
N ASP A 161 -8.95 5.62 2.73
CA ASP A 161 -9.48 5.76 1.37
C ASP A 161 -11.01 5.90 1.38
N GLY A 162 -11.69 5.19 2.28
CA GLY A 162 -13.13 5.26 2.47
C GLY A 162 -13.60 6.67 2.86
N GLN A 163 -12.82 7.41 3.64
CA GLN A 163 -13.10 8.82 3.93
C GLN A 163 -13.01 9.70 2.67
N MET A 164 -12.06 9.43 1.78
CA MET A 164 -11.96 10.13 0.49
C MET A 164 -13.14 9.80 -0.43
N ILE A 165 -13.57 8.52 -0.46
CA ILE A 165 -14.77 8.09 -1.19
C ILE A 165 -16.02 8.81 -0.64
N LEU A 166 -16.21 8.81 0.69
CA LEU A 166 -17.33 9.52 1.32
C LEU A 166 -17.33 11.01 0.98
N LYS A 167 -16.15 11.67 1.00
CA LYS A 167 -16.02 13.08 0.60
C LYS A 167 -16.48 13.26 -0.84
N GLY A 168 -16.03 12.40 -1.76
CA GLY A 168 -16.48 12.43 -3.16
C GLY A 168 -17.99 12.25 -3.30
N ILE A 169 -18.59 11.28 -2.61
CA ILE A 169 -20.04 11.03 -2.66
C ILE A 169 -20.83 12.23 -2.15
N LYS A 170 -20.39 12.86 -1.05
CA LYS A 170 -21.06 14.05 -0.48
C LYS A 170 -21.03 15.23 -1.45
N GLU A 171 -19.90 15.45 -2.12
CA GLU A 171 -19.76 16.54 -3.09
C GLU A 171 -20.59 16.29 -4.37
N LEU A 172 -20.71 15.03 -4.83
CA LEU A 172 -21.63 14.69 -5.93
C LEU A 172 -23.09 15.06 -5.60
N LYS A 173 -23.55 14.74 -4.38
CA LYS A 173 -24.91 15.05 -3.94
C LYS A 173 -25.19 16.56 -3.84
N ARG A 174 -24.17 17.35 -3.48
CA ARG A 174 -24.28 18.81 -3.42
C ARG A 174 -24.35 19.43 -4.82
N GLY A 175 -23.50 18.99 -5.74
CA GLY A 175 -23.49 19.48 -7.13
C GLY A 175 -24.68 19.03 -7.98
N SER A 176 -25.43 18.01 -7.58
CA SER A 176 -26.69 17.61 -8.23
C SER A 176 -27.92 18.39 -7.72
N SER A 177 -27.73 19.29 -6.75
CA SER A 177 -28.78 20.09 -6.11
C SER A 177 -28.75 21.57 -6.54
N SER A 178 -27.92 21.91 -7.53
CA SER A 178 -27.75 23.25 -8.14
C SER A 178 -28.04 23.18 -9.63
#